data_AF-A0A319D6D6-F1
#
_entry.id   AF-A0A319D6D6-F1
#
_cell.length_a   1.000
_cell.length_b   1.000
_cell.length_c   1.000
_cell.angle_alpha   90.00
_cell.angle_beta   90.00
_cell.angle_gamma   90.00
#
_symmetry.space_group_name_H-M   'P 1'
#
loop_
_entity.id
_entity.type
_entity.pdbx_description
1 polymer ?
#
loop_
_entity_poly.entity_id
_entity_poly.type
_entity_poly.pdbx_seq_one_letter_code
_entity_poly.pdbx_strand_id
1 'polypeptide(L)'
;IPQGWTNDPFFIDDFFKPDSVGSDLAEAHGLDNPQILLVTAPPCGETGFLFSSGKHFIWGDMLGDYIYEVTKPRGLGEILRVMDEVGERGLRVRRVR
;
A
#
# COMPACT_ATOMS: atom_id res chain seq x y z
N ILE A 1 -9.88 -10.03 -0.35
CA ILE A 1 -9.08 -8.94 -0.94
C ILE A 1 -10.06 -7.91 -1.46
N PRO A 2 -9.90 -6.61 -1.18
CA PRO A 2 -10.83 -5.58 -1.66
C PRO A 2 -10.99 -5.61 -3.17
N GLN A 3 -12.19 -5.28 -3.67
CA GLN A 3 -12.40 -5.17 -5.12
C GLN A 3 -11.42 -4.17 -5.73
N GLY A 4 -10.79 -4.54 -6.85
CA GLY A 4 -9.77 -3.71 -7.51
C GLY A 4 -8.35 -3.88 -6.98
N TRP A 5 -8.16 -4.69 -5.93
CA TRP A 5 -6.85 -5.01 -5.36
C TRP A 5 -6.47 -6.47 -5.58
N THR A 6 -5.17 -6.77 -5.53
CA THR A 6 -4.62 -8.12 -5.65
C THR A 6 -3.41 -8.32 -4.75
N ASN A 7 -3.23 -9.54 -4.25
CA ASN A 7 -2.03 -10.01 -3.55
C ASN A 7 -1.31 -11.12 -4.32
N ASP A 8 -1.60 -11.26 -5.62
CA ASP A 8 -0.91 -12.22 -6.48
C ASP A 8 0.59 -11.89 -6.54
N PRO A 9 1.48 -12.84 -6.17
CA PRO A 9 2.91 -12.64 -6.18
C PRO A 9 3.45 -12.11 -7.51
N PHE A 10 2.85 -12.51 -8.65
CA PHE A 10 3.27 -12.05 -9.97
C PHE A 10 3.20 -10.52 -10.10
N PHE A 11 2.17 -9.89 -9.54
CA PHE A 11 2.02 -8.43 -9.57
C PHE A 11 2.80 -7.73 -8.46
N ILE A 12 2.93 -8.38 -7.30
CA ILE A 12 3.72 -7.87 -6.18
C ILE A 12 5.21 -7.77 -6.55
N ASP A 13 5.77 -8.84 -7.13
CA ASP A 13 7.19 -8.96 -7.42
C ASP A 13 7.65 -7.94 -8.48
N ASP A 14 6.81 -7.62 -9.45
CA ASP A 14 7.13 -6.59 -10.44
C ASP A 14 7.14 -5.18 -9.83
N PHE A 15 6.38 -4.97 -8.75
CA PHE A 15 6.20 -3.68 -8.09
C PHE A 15 7.34 -3.34 -7.11
N PHE A 16 7.96 -4.35 -6.49
CA PHE A 16 8.98 -4.19 -5.44
C PHE A 16 10.28 -4.95 -5.71
N LYS A 17 10.72 -4.96 -6.97
CA LYS A 17 12.08 -5.35 -7.30
C LYS A 17 13.09 -4.29 -6.82
N PRO A 18 14.37 -4.66 -6.63
CA PRO A 18 15.43 -3.67 -6.45
C PRO A 18 15.37 -2.61 -7.57
N ASP A 19 15.57 -1.35 -7.19
CA ASP A 19 15.50 -0.18 -8.08
C ASP A 19 14.09 0.07 -8.68
N SER A 20 13.03 -0.36 -8.01
CA SER A 20 11.65 0.00 -8.38
C SER A 20 11.21 1.29 -7.70
N VAL A 21 10.19 1.95 -8.27
CA VAL A 21 9.53 3.11 -7.64
C VAL A 21 9.07 2.78 -6.22
N GLY A 22 8.61 1.57 -5.99
CA GLY A 22 8.23 1.09 -4.66
C GLY A 22 9.42 1.03 -3.70
N SER A 23 10.54 0.42 -4.11
CA SER A 23 11.73 0.33 -3.26
C SER A 23 12.30 1.72 -2.95
N ASP A 24 12.34 2.58 -3.95
CA ASP A 24 12.86 3.95 -3.82
C ASP A 24 11.99 4.78 -2.86
N LEU A 25 10.66 4.67 -2.97
CA LEU A 25 9.74 5.34 -2.05
C LEU A 25 9.90 4.84 -0.60
N ALA A 26 10.07 3.53 -0.42
CA ALA A 26 10.23 2.99 0.92
C ALA A 26 11.57 3.39 1.55
N GLU A 27 12.65 3.42 0.77
CA GLU A 27 13.95 3.93 1.21
C GLU A 27 13.87 5.44 1.53
N ALA A 28 13.28 6.24 0.64
CA ALA A 28 13.14 7.69 0.80
C ALA A 28 12.38 8.07 2.08
N HIS A 29 11.44 7.23 2.51
CA HIS A 29 10.66 7.43 3.73
C HIS A 29 11.17 6.65 4.95
N GLY A 30 12.34 6.00 4.85
CA GLY A 30 12.98 5.28 5.95
C GLY A 30 12.15 4.13 6.51
N LEU A 31 11.38 3.45 5.66
CA LEU A 31 10.59 2.29 6.06
C LEU A 31 11.54 1.12 6.37
N ASP A 32 11.44 0.58 7.59
CA ASP A 32 12.21 -0.59 7.99
C ASP A 32 11.55 -1.87 7.46
N ASN A 33 12.30 -2.66 6.70
CA ASN A 33 11.89 -3.92 6.08
C ASN A 33 10.44 -3.90 5.50
N PRO A 34 10.15 -3.03 4.52
CA PRO A 34 8.83 -2.94 3.90
C PRO A 34 8.45 -4.26 3.24
N GLN A 35 7.20 -4.70 3.46
CA GLN A 35 6.63 -5.88 2.82
C GLN A 35 5.36 -5.48 2.07
N ILE A 36 5.29 -5.81 0.78
CA ILE A 36 4.06 -5.60 0.02
C ILE A 36 2.98 -6.56 0.49
N LEU A 37 1.80 -6.00 0.77
CA LEU A 37 0.61 -6.78 1.07
C LEU A 37 -0.33 -6.83 -0.13
N LEU A 38 -0.52 -5.69 -0.79
CA LEU A 38 -1.49 -5.52 -1.87
C LEU A 38 -1.04 -4.46 -2.86
N VAL A 39 -1.43 -4.66 -4.13
CA VAL A 39 -1.35 -3.67 -5.21
C VAL A 39 -2.70 -3.59 -5.91
N THR A 40 -2.99 -2.47 -6.56
CA THR A 40 -4.15 -2.35 -7.44
C THR A 40 -4.01 -3.30 -8.63
N ALA A 41 -5.10 -3.98 -8.99
CA ALA A 41 -5.09 -4.96 -10.06
C ALA A 41 -4.96 -4.26 -11.43
N PRO A 42 -4.13 -4.73 -12.37
CA PRO A 42 -3.87 -4.02 -13.63
C PRO A 42 -5.12 -3.54 -14.40
N PRO A 43 -6.24 -4.29 -14.45
CA PRO A 43 -7.45 -3.84 -15.14
C PRO A 43 -8.09 -2.56 -14.60
N CYS A 44 -7.81 -2.16 -13.35
CA CYS A 44 -8.38 -0.95 -12.77
C CYS A 44 -7.67 0.34 -13.20
N GLY A 45 -6.46 0.25 -13.77
CA GLY A 45 -5.67 1.40 -14.22
C GLY A 45 -5.14 2.30 -13.11
N GLU A 46 -5.40 1.96 -11.84
CA GLU A 46 -4.82 2.62 -10.66
C GLU A 46 -3.46 2.02 -10.34
N THR A 47 -2.61 2.79 -9.66
CA THR A 47 -1.23 2.40 -9.29
C THR A 47 -1.00 2.41 -7.77
N GLY A 48 -2.07 2.12 -7.03
CA GLY A 48 -2.07 2.08 -5.58
C GLY A 48 -1.36 0.85 -5.00
N PHE A 49 -0.79 1.02 -3.82
CA PHE A 49 -0.14 -0.05 -3.07
C PHE A 49 -0.40 0.05 -1.57
N LEU A 50 -0.31 -1.09 -0.88
CA LEU A 50 -0.36 -1.20 0.58
C LEU A 50 0.83 -2.03 1.09
N PHE A 51 1.66 -1.43 1.93
CA PHE A 51 2.80 -2.09 2.58
C PHE A 51 2.61 -2.21 4.09
N SER A 52 3.31 -3.15 4.69
CA SER A 52 3.62 -3.13 6.12
C SER A 52 5.08 -2.78 6.34
N SER A 53 5.36 -1.94 7.34
CA SER A 53 6.68 -1.71 7.91
C SER A 53 6.57 -1.86 9.43
N GLY A 54 7.11 -2.97 9.95
CA GLY A 54 6.91 -3.37 11.34
C GLY A 54 5.42 -3.53 11.70
N LYS A 55 4.91 -2.62 12.55
CA LYS A 55 3.50 -2.59 12.99
C LYS A 55 2.64 -1.58 12.25
N HIS A 56 3.21 -0.85 11.29
CA HIS A 56 2.56 0.23 10.58
C HIS A 56 2.12 -0.27 9.20
N PHE A 57 0.96 0.23 8.76
CA PHE A 57 0.46 0.00 7.41
C PHE A 57 0.57 1.30 6.64
N ILE A 58 1.17 1.23 5.46
CA ILE A 58 1.45 2.36 4.60
C ILE A 58 0.67 2.18 3.30
N TRP A 59 -0.06 3.21 2.91
CA TRP A 59 -0.77 3.30 1.65
C TRP A 59 -0.13 4.40 0.79
N GLY A 60 -0.06 4.17 -0.52
CA GLY A 60 0.44 5.15 -1.46
C GLY A 60 0.00 4.84 -2.88
N ASP A 61 0.40 5.72 -3.80
CA ASP A 61 0.19 5.60 -5.23
C ASP A 61 1.51 5.89 -5.95
N MET A 62 1.86 5.13 -6.99
CA MET A 62 3.15 5.29 -7.68
C MET A 62 3.29 6.64 -8.40
N LEU A 63 2.19 7.29 -8.76
CA LEU A 63 2.23 8.59 -9.42
C LEU A 63 2.32 9.75 -8.42
N GLY A 64 2.22 9.47 -7.12
CA GLY A 64 2.28 10.47 -6.06
C GLY A 64 3.64 10.49 -5.37
N ASP A 65 4.11 11.70 -5.04
CA ASP A 65 5.34 11.90 -4.25
C ASP A 65 5.15 11.60 -2.75
N TYR A 66 3.98 11.11 -2.34
CA TYR A 66 3.59 11.01 -0.94
C TYR A 66 3.04 9.63 -0.60
N ILE A 67 3.56 9.07 0.48
CA ILE A 67 2.95 7.94 1.17
C ILE A 67 2.19 8.40 2.40
N TYR A 68 1.26 7.57 2.84
CA TYR A 68 0.47 7.82 4.02
C TYR A 68 0.43 6.60 4.93
N GLU A 69 0.61 6.83 6.23
CA GLU A 69 0.41 5.80 7.22
C GLU A 69 -1.06 5.72 7.60
N VAL A 70 -1.61 4.51 7.59
CA VAL A 70 -2.94 4.21 8.10
C VAL A 70 -2.92 4.27 9.62
N THR A 71 -3.56 5.30 10.18
CA THR A 71 -3.66 5.52 11.62
C THR A 71 -4.88 4.82 12.23
N LYS A 72 -5.95 4.62 11.45
CA LYS A 72 -7.11 3.79 11.79
C LYS A 72 -7.74 3.16 10.53
N PRO A 73 -8.18 1.89 10.58
CA PRO A 73 -7.94 0.95 11.69
C PRO A 73 -6.46 0.50 11.76
N ARG A 74 -6.06 -0.18 12.85
CA ARG A 74 -4.65 -0.56 13.09
C ARG A 74 -4.34 -2.03 12.77
N GLY A 75 -5.34 -2.86 12.52
CA GLY A 75 -5.15 -4.25 12.11
C GLY A 75 -5.36 -4.45 10.62
N LEU A 76 -4.54 -5.29 9.98
CA LEU A 76 -4.66 -5.58 8.55
C LEU A 76 -6.08 -6.01 8.16
N GLY A 77 -6.67 -6.98 8.86
CA GLY A 77 -8.01 -7.47 8.54
C GLY A 77 -9.10 -6.39 8.60
N GLU A 78 -8.99 -5.45 9.53
CA GLU A 78 -9.92 -4.31 9.62
C GLU A 78 -9.67 -3.31 8.49
N ILE A 79 -8.42 -3.07 8.11
CA ILE A 79 -8.04 -2.21 6.97
C ILE A 79 -8.66 -2.78 5.69
N LEU A 80 -8.47 -4.08 5.45
CA LEU A 80 -9.02 -4.76 4.27
C LEU A 80 -10.54 -4.68 4.25
N ARG A 81 -11.19 -4.85 5.39
CA ARG A 81 -12.64 -4.72 5.50
C ARG A 81 -13.12 -3.30 5.16
N VAL A 82 -12.46 -2.27 5.69
CA VAL A 82 -12.83 -0.88 5.38
C VAL A 82 -12.61 -0.56 3.91
N MET A 83 -11.50 -1.03 3.32
CA MET A 83 -11.23 -0.85 1.89
C MET A 83 -12.28 -1.56 1.03
N ASP A 84 -12.74 -2.74 1.42
CA ASP A 84 -13.77 -3.49 0.69
C ASP A 84 -15.16 -2.83 0.79
N GLU A 85 -15.52 -2.31 1.96
CA GLU A 85 -16.84 -1.72 2.21
C GLU A 85 -16.96 -0.25 1.73
N VAL A 86 -15.88 0.53 1.81
CA VAL A 86 -15.90 2.00 1.64
C VAL A 86 -14.85 2.50 0.64
N GLY A 87 -13.86 1.67 0.29
CA GLY A 87 -12.66 2.10 -0.44
C GLY A 87 -11.60 2.72 0.46
N GLU A 88 -10.49 3.14 -0.13
CA GLU A 88 -9.32 3.74 0.51
C GLU A 88 -9.70 5.00 1.31
N ARG A 89 -10.70 5.75 0.82
CA ARG A 89 -11.26 6.95 1.47
C ARG A 89 -11.87 6.66 2.85
N GLY A 90 -12.16 5.41 3.17
CA GLY A 90 -12.58 4.98 4.51
C GLY A 90 -11.45 4.96 5.54
N LEU A 91 -10.19 4.94 5.10
CA LEU A 91 -9.03 4.88 5.99
C LEU A 91 -8.71 6.26 6.56
N ARG A 92 -8.40 6.30 7.87
CA ARG A 92 -7.80 7.51 8.45
C ARG A 92 -6.30 7.43 8.30
N VAL A 93 -5.76 8.34 7.51
CA VAL A 93 -4.34 8.35 7.18
C VAL A 93 -3.64 9.60 7.68
N ARG A 94 -2.33 9.51 7.90
CA ARG A 94 -1.44 10.66 8.07
C ARG A 94 -0.37 10.60 6.99
N ARG A 95 -0.05 11.74 6.39
CA ARG A 95 1.06 11.82 5.43
C ARG A 95 2.38 11.56 6.15
N VAL A 96 3.21 10.69 5.58
CA VAL A 96 4.59 10.47 6.04
C VAL A 96 5.48 11.49 5.34
N ARG A 97 6.48 11.99 6.06
CA ARG A 97 7.41 13.00 5.55
C ARG A 97 8.56 12.36 4.80
#